data_AF-A0A970ZKC7-F1
#
_entry.id   AF-A0A970ZKC7-F1
#
_cell.length_a   1.000
_cell.length_b   1.000
_cell.length_c   1.000
_cell.angle_alpha   90.00
_cell.angle_beta   90.00
_cell.angle_gamma   90.00
#
_symmetry.space_group_name_H-M   'P 1'
#
loop_
_entity.id
_entity.type
_entity.pdbx_description
1 polymer ?
#
loop_
_entity_poly.entity_id
_entity_poly.type
_entity_poly.pdbx_seq_one_letter_code
_entity_poly.pdbx_strand_id
1 'polypeptide(L)'
;ALRTLGFRYVVEVARGADLVATAYEELLRNDPDGSWIATACPAIVERIRKYHPALLPRLAPIVSPMIAAALELRELHGDDLNCVFIGPCIAKKVEARDPLLPRVVDEALTFAELRRVFAQRGIDPSQAASSEPDPPRAGTGKAFPLIGGLLLSAGLESDPLDDRFIVATGRTETEEILTDLEQGGIRPRLVKALMCHGCHEGPLPPLRVRHTMRFSEASPPRIGGLLNQARNRSATSSPVRITFRQRMNSTAAHADIPPAGPRRLPSSMALPKKRCACPF
;
A
#
# COMPACT_ATOMS: atom_id res chain seq x y z
N ALA A 1 19.43 -8.06 -17.97
CA ALA A 1 19.94 -8.61 -16.70
C ALA A 1 19.07 -9.76 -16.16
N LEU A 2 17.78 -9.54 -15.84
CA LEU A 2 16.90 -10.61 -15.33
C LEU A 2 16.74 -11.79 -16.30
N ARG A 3 16.60 -11.52 -17.60
CA ARG A 3 16.58 -12.58 -18.62
C ARG A 3 17.87 -13.39 -18.67
N THR A 4 19.02 -12.72 -18.58
CA THR A 4 20.35 -13.35 -18.47
C THR A 4 20.45 -14.24 -17.23
N LEU A 5 19.78 -13.88 -16.14
CA LEU A 5 19.71 -14.68 -14.92
C LEU A 5 18.81 -15.93 -15.06
N GLY A 6 17.98 -16.00 -16.12
CA GLY A 6 17.13 -17.14 -16.44
C GLY A 6 15.62 -16.87 -16.36
N PHE A 7 15.19 -15.63 -16.08
CA PHE A 7 13.76 -15.30 -16.04
C PHE A 7 13.16 -15.30 -17.46
N ARG A 8 12.17 -16.17 -17.69
CA ARG A 8 11.41 -16.23 -18.95
C ARG A 8 10.47 -15.03 -19.11
N TYR A 9 9.78 -14.66 -18.03
CA TYR A 9 8.86 -13.52 -17.98
C TYR A 9 9.33 -12.49 -16.96
N VAL A 10 9.27 -11.21 -17.32
CA VAL A 10 9.62 -10.06 -16.49
C VAL A 10 8.50 -9.04 -16.60
N VAL A 11 7.62 -8.99 -15.61
CA VAL A 11 6.44 -8.12 -15.60
C VAL A 11 6.54 -7.09 -14.47
N GLU A 12 6.09 -5.87 -14.74
CA GLU A 12 6.09 -4.80 -13.75
C GLU A 12 5.01 -5.05 -12.68
N VAL A 13 5.38 -5.03 -11.39
CA VAL A 13 4.41 -5.11 -10.27
C VAL A 13 3.40 -3.95 -10.31
N ALA A 14 3.75 -2.85 -10.98
CA ALA A 14 2.85 -1.75 -11.27
C ALA A 14 1.56 -2.20 -11.99
N ARG A 15 1.59 -3.29 -12.75
CA ARG A 15 0.39 -3.86 -13.36
C ARG A 15 -0.57 -4.40 -12.30
N GLY A 16 -0.06 -5.11 -11.31
CA GLY A 16 -0.86 -5.51 -10.15
C GLY A 16 -1.37 -4.30 -9.36
N ALA A 17 -0.66 -3.17 -9.41
CA ALA A 17 -1.13 -1.93 -8.79
C ALA A 17 -2.31 -1.30 -9.55
N ASP A 18 -2.36 -1.41 -10.89
CA ASP A 18 -3.54 -1.01 -11.68
C ASP A 18 -4.77 -1.84 -11.24
N LEU A 19 -4.61 -3.17 -11.18
CA LEU A 19 -5.70 -4.08 -10.77
C LEU A 19 -6.22 -3.74 -9.36
N VAL A 20 -5.29 -3.48 -8.43
CA VAL A 20 -5.63 -3.09 -7.07
C VAL A 20 -6.31 -1.73 -7.03
N ALA A 21 -5.86 -0.76 -7.84
CA ALA A 21 -6.48 0.56 -7.91
C ALA A 21 -7.94 0.48 -8.38
N THR A 22 -8.23 -0.30 -9.44
CA THR A 22 -9.60 -0.58 -9.88
C THR A 22 -10.43 -1.21 -8.75
N ALA A 23 -9.86 -2.17 -8.00
CA ALA A 23 -10.56 -2.78 -6.88
C ALA A 23 -10.89 -1.80 -5.74
N TYR A 24 -10.02 -0.83 -5.46
CA TYR A 24 -10.31 0.23 -4.48
C TYR A 24 -11.39 1.18 -4.98
N GLU A 25 -11.36 1.55 -6.25
CA GLU A 25 -12.40 2.37 -6.87
C GLU A 25 -13.77 1.68 -6.75
N GLU A 26 -13.84 0.40 -7.08
CA GLU A 26 -15.06 -0.41 -6.94
C GLU A 26 -15.52 -0.54 -5.49
N LEU A 27 -14.60 -0.81 -4.55
CA LEU A 27 -14.92 -0.91 -3.13
C LEU A 27 -15.56 0.37 -2.61
N LEU A 28 -14.96 1.52 -2.89
CA LEU A 28 -15.45 2.82 -2.43
C LEU A 28 -16.74 3.25 -3.14
N ARG A 29 -16.97 2.81 -4.37
CA ARG A 29 -18.23 3.05 -5.10
C ARG A 29 -19.38 2.23 -4.52
N ASN A 30 -19.11 0.97 -4.18
CA ASN A 30 -20.11 0.04 -3.67
C ASN A 30 -20.41 0.22 -2.18
N ASP A 31 -19.49 0.82 -1.43
CA ASP A 31 -19.64 1.16 -0.02
C ASP A 31 -19.34 2.65 0.23
N PRO A 32 -20.28 3.56 -0.11
CA PRO A 32 -20.08 5.00 0.01
C PRO A 32 -19.76 5.48 1.43
N ASP A 33 -20.38 4.85 2.43
CA ASP A 33 -20.26 5.17 3.87
C ASP A 33 -19.19 4.34 4.59
N GLY A 34 -18.50 3.48 3.84
CA GLY A 34 -17.40 2.64 4.32
C GLY A 34 -16.22 3.45 4.83
N SER A 35 -15.52 2.88 5.82
CA SER A 35 -14.26 3.43 6.34
C SER A 35 -13.19 2.35 6.30
N TRP A 36 -12.36 2.42 5.27
CA TRP A 36 -11.42 1.35 4.92
C TRP A 36 -9.97 1.75 5.14
N ILE A 37 -9.13 0.79 5.52
CA ILE A 37 -7.69 0.92 5.64
C ILE A 37 -7.04 0.12 4.51
N ALA A 38 -6.24 0.79 3.69
CA ALA A 38 -5.57 0.16 2.55
C ALA A 38 -4.51 -0.86 2.99
N THR A 39 -4.52 -2.04 2.38
CA THR A 39 -3.75 -3.23 2.76
C THR A 39 -2.45 -3.45 1.98
N ALA A 40 -2.14 -2.61 1.00
CA ALA A 40 -0.99 -2.86 0.13
C ALA A 40 0.38 -2.80 0.84
N CYS A 41 0.46 -2.17 2.02
CA CYS A 41 1.64 -2.20 2.88
C CYS A 41 1.53 -3.32 3.93
N PRO A 42 2.25 -4.45 3.77
CA PRO A 42 2.13 -5.58 4.70
C PRO A 42 2.60 -5.24 6.12
N ALA A 43 3.52 -4.28 6.28
CA ALA A 43 3.92 -3.80 7.59
C ALA A 43 2.77 -3.17 8.38
N ILE A 44 1.84 -2.47 7.70
CA ILE A 44 0.64 -1.91 8.33
C ILE A 44 -0.34 -3.00 8.70
N VAL A 45 -0.58 -3.96 7.80
CA VAL A 45 -1.45 -5.11 8.07
C VAL A 45 -0.97 -5.86 9.31
N GLU A 46 0.33 -6.13 9.41
CA GLU A 46 0.94 -6.79 10.58
C GLU A 46 0.91 -5.92 11.84
N ARG A 47 1.08 -4.59 11.72
CA ARG A 47 0.95 -3.66 12.85
C ARG A 47 -0.46 -3.71 13.42
N ILE A 48 -1.48 -3.63 12.57
CA ILE A 48 -2.90 -3.71 12.96
C ILE A 48 -3.20 -5.05 13.61
N ARG A 49 -2.81 -6.17 12.99
CA ARG A 49 -3.01 -7.52 13.56
C ARG A 49 -2.45 -7.68 14.96
N LYS A 50 -1.31 -7.07 15.27
CA LYS A 50 -0.60 -7.24 16.55
C LYS A 50 -0.98 -6.20 17.60
N TYR A 51 -1.21 -4.96 17.20
CA TYR A 51 -1.28 -3.81 18.12
C TYR A 51 -2.61 -3.06 18.07
N HIS A 52 -3.38 -3.14 16.97
CA HIS A 52 -4.70 -2.51 16.84
C HIS A 52 -5.74 -3.51 16.32
N PRO A 53 -5.97 -4.64 17.03
CA PRO A 53 -6.85 -5.70 16.54
C PRO A 53 -8.30 -5.24 16.34
N ALA A 54 -8.75 -4.19 17.03
CA ALA A 54 -10.09 -3.62 16.82
C ALA A 54 -10.27 -3.01 15.42
N LEU A 55 -9.18 -2.68 14.72
CA LEU A 55 -9.19 -2.17 13.35
C LEU A 55 -9.18 -3.27 12.27
N LEU A 56 -9.09 -4.55 12.64
CA LEU A 56 -9.12 -5.65 11.67
C LEU A 56 -10.33 -5.65 10.73
N PRO A 57 -11.56 -5.35 11.19
CA PRO A 57 -12.73 -5.27 10.31
C PRO A 57 -12.66 -4.10 9.31
N ARG A 58 -11.81 -3.10 9.56
CA ARG A 58 -11.62 -1.96 8.66
C ARG A 58 -10.55 -2.19 7.61
N LEU A 59 -9.80 -3.30 7.64
CA LEU A 59 -8.87 -3.63 6.57
C LEU A 59 -9.64 -3.88 5.26
N ALA A 60 -9.28 -3.14 4.20
CA ALA A 60 -9.87 -3.34 2.89
C ALA A 60 -9.68 -4.79 2.42
N PRO A 61 -10.71 -5.48 1.92
CA PRO A 61 -10.64 -6.88 1.52
C PRO A 61 -9.95 -7.07 0.15
N ILE A 62 -8.85 -6.36 -0.10
CA ILE A 62 -8.11 -6.31 -1.36
C ILE A 62 -6.68 -6.80 -1.10
N VAL A 63 -6.15 -7.70 -1.93
CA VAL A 63 -4.74 -8.14 -1.80
C VAL A 63 -3.76 -7.05 -2.28
N SER A 64 -2.47 -7.19 -1.96
CA SER A 64 -1.49 -6.20 -2.42
C SER A 64 -1.17 -6.35 -3.93
N PRO A 65 -0.56 -5.31 -4.55
CA PRO A 65 -0.12 -5.38 -5.94
C PRO A 65 0.79 -6.57 -6.28
N MET A 66 1.58 -7.04 -5.31
CA MET A 66 2.45 -8.20 -5.48
C MET A 66 1.63 -9.47 -5.72
N ILE A 67 0.60 -9.70 -4.90
CA ILE A 67 -0.26 -10.87 -4.99
C ILE A 67 -1.19 -10.75 -6.20
N ALA A 68 -1.75 -9.56 -6.46
CA ALA A 68 -2.60 -9.31 -7.62
C ALA A 68 -1.88 -9.58 -8.95
N ALA A 69 -0.63 -9.11 -9.09
CA ALA A 69 0.19 -9.40 -10.27
C ALA A 69 0.46 -10.91 -10.41
N ALA A 70 0.82 -11.60 -9.33
CA ALA A 70 1.08 -13.04 -9.36
C ALA A 70 -0.17 -13.87 -9.73
N LEU A 71 -1.35 -13.47 -9.25
CA LEU A 71 -2.63 -14.07 -9.63
C LEU A 71 -2.89 -13.90 -11.14
N GLU A 72 -2.73 -12.70 -11.69
CA GLU A 72 -2.92 -12.44 -13.12
C GLU A 72 -1.93 -13.25 -13.98
N LEU A 73 -0.66 -13.34 -13.57
CA LEU A 73 0.34 -14.13 -14.31
C LEU A 73 0.04 -15.63 -14.33
N ARG A 74 -0.48 -16.18 -13.23
CA ARG A 74 -0.89 -17.59 -13.17
C ARG A 74 -2.11 -17.86 -14.03
N GLU A 75 -3.07 -16.92 -14.09
CA GLU A 75 -4.21 -17.03 -15.01
C GLU A 75 -3.76 -17.01 -16.48
N LEU A 76 -2.76 -16.21 -16.83
CA LEU A 76 -2.24 -16.09 -18.19
C LEU A 76 -1.29 -17.23 -18.62
N HIS A 77 -0.54 -17.80 -17.68
CA HIS A 77 0.57 -18.71 -18.00
C HIS A 77 0.47 -20.10 -17.37
N GLY A 78 -0.50 -20.33 -16.48
CA GLY A 78 -0.68 -21.60 -15.77
C GLY A 78 -0.20 -21.57 -14.32
N ASP A 79 -0.70 -22.52 -13.54
CA ASP A 79 -0.38 -22.66 -12.10
C ASP A 79 1.00 -23.27 -11.83
N ASP A 80 1.68 -23.80 -12.83
CA ASP A 80 3.06 -24.29 -12.77
C ASP A 80 4.11 -23.16 -12.81
N LEU A 81 3.67 -21.91 -12.96
CA LEU A 81 4.53 -20.74 -12.95
C LEU A 81 5.18 -20.52 -11.57
N ASN A 82 6.51 -20.43 -11.56
CA ASN A 82 7.27 -19.98 -10.39
C ASN A 82 7.39 -18.45 -10.40
N CYS A 83 6.74 -17.78 -9.45
CA CYS A 83 6.70 -16.33 -9.32
C CYS A 83 7.72 -15.84 -8.29
N VAL A 84 8.65 -15.00 -8.72
CA VAL A 84 9.61 -14.31 -7.83
C VAL A 84 9.28 -12.83 -7.78
N PHE A 85 8.85 -12.33 -6.63
CA PHE A 85 8.71 -10.90 -6.39
C PHE A 85 10.09 -10.26 -6.17
N ILE A 86 10.32 -9.10 -6.77
CA ILE A 86 11.51 -8.29 -6.55
C ILE A 86 11.08 -6.87 -6.20
N GLY A 87 11.48 -6.36 -5.02
CA GLY A 87 11.09 -5.01 -4.61
C GLY A 87 11.90 -4.40 -3.46
N PRO A 88 11.48 -3.23 -2.95
CA PRO A 88 12.22 -2.49 -1.93
C PRO A 88 11.91 -2.92 -0.49
N CYS A 89 10.87 -3.71 -0.28
CA CYS A 89 10.29 -3.94 1.05
C CYS A 89 10.58 -5.36 1.56
N ILE A 90 11.20 -5.46 2.74
CA ILE A 90 11.43 -6.76 3.41
C ILE A 90 10.11 -7.40 3.91
N ALA A 91 9.12 -6.59 4.29
CA ALA A 91 7.84 -7.09 4.78
C ALA A 91 7.05 -7.85 3.69
N LYS A 92 7.35 -7.65 2.41
CA LYS A 92 6.78 -8.45 1.31
C LYS A 92 7.17 -9.93 1.39
N LYS A 93 8.31 -10.27 2.02
CA LYS A 93 8.68 -11.67 2.28
C LYS A 93 7.79 -12.33 3.31
N VAL A 94 7.32 -11.57 4.30
CA VAL A 94 6.35 -12.04 5.29
C VAL A 94 5.00 -12.24 4.62
N GLU A 95 4.57 -11.27 3.80
CA GLU A 95 3.32 -11.36 3.03
C GLU A 95 3.28 -12.56 2.08
N ALA A 96 4.37 -12.84 1.34
CA ALA A 96 4.45 -13.98 0.44
C ALA A 96 4.31 -15.34 1.17
N ARG A 97 4.54 -15.38 2.48
CA ARG A 97 4.44 -16.58 3.33
C ARG A 97 3.23 -16.55 4.26
N ASP A 98 2.35 -15.54 4.15
CA ASP A 98 1.16 -15.43 4.99
C ASP A 98 0.16 -16.54 4.62
N PRO A 99 -0.18 -17.45 5.56
CA PRO A 99 -1.11 -18.55 5.28
C PRO A 99 -2.55 -18.09 5.02
N LEU A 100 -2.88 -16.83 5.31
CA LEU A 100 -4.18 -16.24 5.00
C LEU A 100 -4.29 -15.74 3.56
N LEU A 101 -3.16 -15.62 2.84
CA LEU A 101 -3.11 -15.15 1.47
C LEU A 101 -2.95 -16.31 0.47
N PRO A 102 -3.37 -16.13 -0.79
CA PRO A 102 -3.09 -17.09 -1.85
C PRO A 102 -1.58 -17.35 -1.97
N ARG A 103 -1.17 -18.61 -1.98
CA ARG A 103 0.23 -19.02 -2.12
C ARG A 103 0.64 -18.98 -3.60
N VAL A 104 0.74 -17.76 -4.14
CA VAL A 104 1.01 -17.50 -5.56
C VAL A 104 2.38 -16.89 -5.83
N VAL A 105 3.10 -16.48 -4.78
CA VAL A 105 4.47 -15.96 -4.85
C VAL A 105 5.39 -16.97 -4.19
N ASP A 106 6.30 -17.57 -4.96
CA ASP A 106 7.19 -18.63 -4.51
C ASP A 106 8.39 -18.06 -3.75
N GLU A 107 8.93 -16.94 -4.24
CA GLU A 107 10.04 -16.25 -3.60
C GLU A 107 9.89 -14.73 -3.63
N ALA A 108 10.46 -14.07 -2.63
CA ALA A 108 10.48 -12.61 -2.54
C ALA A 108 11.91 -12.12 -2.25
N LEU A 109 12.45 -11.35 -3.18
CA LEU A 109 13.79 -10.76 -3.14
C LEU A 109 13.70 -9.25 -2.96
N THR A 110 14.66 -8.72 -2.21
CA THR A 110 14.89 -7.28 -2.15
C THR A 110 15.82 -6.84 -3.28
N PHE A 111 15.81 -5.56 -3.67
CA PHE A 111 16.78 -5.05 -4.64
C PHE A 111 18.24 -5.25 -4.20
N ALA A 112 18.51 -5.19 -2.89
CA ALA A 112 19.84 -5.47 -2.35
C ALA A 112 20.26 -6.93 -2.56
N GLU A 113 19.35 -7.87 -2.40
CA GLU A 113 19.62 -9.29 -2.66
C GLU A 113 19.76 -9.59 -4.14
N LEU A 114 18.92 -8.98 -5.00
CA LEU A 114 19.06 -9.13 -6.44
C LEU A 114 20.45 -8.66 -6.92
N ARG A 115 20.96 -7.54 -6.40
CA ARG A 115 22.32 -7.07 -6.70
C ARG A 115 23.40 -8.07 -6.29
N ARG A 116 23.24 -8.73 -5.14
CA ARG A 116 24.17 -9.78 -4.70
C ARG A 116 24.12 -10.99 -5.63
N VAL A 117 22.93 -11.39 -6.08
CA VAL A 117 22.76 -12.47 -7.07
C VAL A 117 23.43 -12.12 -8.39
N PHE A 118 23.27 -10.88 -8.90
CA PHE A 118 23.96 -10.42 -10.10
C PHE A 118 25.48 -10.46 -9.95
N ALA A 119 26.02 -9.95 -8.84
CA ALA A 119 27.46 -9.99 -8.58
C ALA A 119 28.01 -11.42 -8.54
N GLN A 120 27.32 -12.34 -7.86
CA GLN A 120 27.71 -13.76 -7.79
C GLN A 120 27.66 -14.47 -9.15
N ARG A 121 26.80 -14.02 -10.06
CA ARG A 121 26.67 -14.56 -11.42
C ARG A 121 27.51 -13.81 -12.46
N GLY A 122 28.30 -12.82 -12.05
CA GLY A 122 29.09 -11.99 -12.97
C GLY A 122 28.23 -11.18 -13.96
N ILE A 123 26.99 -10.86 -13.59
CA ILE A 123 26.07 -10.08 -14.43
C ILE A 123 26.20 -8.61 -14.04
N ASP A 124 26.65 -7.77 -14.97
CA ASP A 124 26.58 -6.32 -14.83
C ASP A 124 25.31 -5.78 -15.51
N PRO A 125 24.32 -5.27 -14.75
CA PRO A 125 23.11 -4.71 -15.33
C PRO A 125 23.35 -3.51 -16.25
N SER A 126 24.45 -2.77 -16.08
CA SER A 126 24.79 -1.60 -16.92
C SER A 126 25.22 -2.01 -18.33
N GLN A 127 25.71 -3.23 -18.49
CA GLN A 127 26.15 -3.80 -19.78
C GLN A 127 25.09 -4.70 -20.41
N ALA A 128 23.96 -4.92 -19.75
CA ALA A 128 22.90 -5.76 -20.28
C ALA A 128 22.18 -5.05 -21.44
N ALA A 129 21.84 -5.81 -22.49
CA ALA A 129 21.00 -5.30 -23.56
C ALA A 129 19.66 -4.79 -23.00
N SER A 130 19.24 -3.62 -23.49
CA SER A 130 17.93 -3.07 -23.14
C SER A 130 16.83 -3.99 -23.64
N SER A 131 15.86 -4.26 -22.78
CA SER A 131 14.69 -5.07 -23.10
C SER A 131 13.48 -4.53 -22.38
N GLU A 132 12.35 -4.47 -23.07
CA GLU A 132 11.08 -4.11 -22.47
C GLU A 132 10.58 -5.20 -21.51
N PRO A 133 9.84 -4.83 -20.46
CA PRO A 133 9.04 -5.77 -19.69
C PRO A 133 8.04 -6.51 -20.58
N ASP A 134 7.74 -7.76 -20.22
CA ASP A 134 6.69 -8.54 -20.85
C ASP A 134 5.32 -7.95 -20.55
N PRO A 135 4.33 -8.11 -21.46
CA PRO A 135 2.94 -7.85 -21.12
C PRO A 135 2.46 -8.81 -20.02
N PRO A 136 1.45 -8.43 -19.21
CA PRO A 136 0.66 -7.20 -19.28
C PRO A 136 1.41 -5.95 -18.78
N ARG A 137 1.27 -4.84 -19.52
CA ARG A 137 1.94 -3.56 -19.21
C ARG A 137 1.14 -2.72 -18.23
N ALA A 138 1.85 -2.01 -17.36
CA ALA A 138 1.24 -1.15 -16.36
C ALA A 138 0.82 0.22 -16.92
N GLY A 139 -0.29 0.75 -16.40
CA GLY A 139 -0.79 2.10 -16.62
C GLY A 139 -0.37 3.07 -15.52
N THR A 140 -1.35 3.70 -14.87
CA THR A 140 -1.13 4.69 -13.80
C THR A 140 -0.61 4.07 -12.51
N GLY A 141 -0.66 2.75 -12.36
CA GLY A 141 -0.11 1.96 -11.24
C GLY A 141 1.39 2.13 -11.03
N LYS A 142 2.12 2.70 -11.99
CA LYS A 142 3.52 3.11 -11.82
C LYS A 142 3.70 4.18 -10.74
N ALA A 143 2.68 5.00 -10.48
CA ALA A 143 2.70 6.01 -9.43
C ALA A 143 2.49 5.42 -8.02
N PHE A 144 2.03 4.18 -7.89
CA PHE A 144 1.65 3.56 -6.61
C PHE A 144 2.73 3.59 -5.51
N PRO A 145 4.05 3.51 -5.80
CA PRO A 145 5.10 3.64 -4.78
C PRO A 145 5.26 5.04 -4.17
N LEU A 146 4.69 6.07 -4.81
CA LEU A 146 4.72 7.46 -4.37
C LEU A 146 3.65 7.71 -3.30
N ILE A 147 3.83 8.78 -2.53
CA ILE A 147 2.83 9.29 -1.60
C ILE A 147 1.60 9.72 -2.42
N GLY A 148 0.40 9.27 -2.03
CA GLY A 148 -0.83 9.50 -2.79
C GLY A 148 -0.98 8.67 -4.07
N GLY A 149 0.00 7.83 -4.42
CA GLY A 149 -0.01 7.06 -5.66
C GLY A 149 -1.23 6.15 -5.85
N LEU A 150 -1.74 5.55 -4.76
CA LEU A 150 -2.98 4.77 -4.80
C LEU A 150 -4.19 5.63 -5.22
N LEU A 151 -4.33 6.83 -4.63
CA LEU A 151 -5.46 7.73 -4.94
C LEU A 151 -5.41 8.13 -6.42
N LEU A 152 -4.22 8.52 -6.90
CA LEU A 152 -3.99 8.85 -8.30
C LEU A 152 -4.32 7.68 -9.23
N SER A 153 -3.82 6.48 -8.95
CA SER A 153 -4.06 5.30 -9.79
C SER A 153 -5.53 4.89 -9.81
N ALA A 154 -6.26 5.10 -8.70
CA ALA A 154 -7.68 4.79 -8.58
C ALA A 154 -8.60 5.91 -9.09
N GLY A 155 -8.05 7.00 -9.65
CA GLY A 155 -8.84 8.14 -10.10
C GLY A 155 -9.57 8.86 -8.97
N LEU A 156 -9.10 8.71 -7.73
CA LEU A 156 -9.67 9.36 -6.56
C LEU A 156 -9.09 10.77 -6.47
N GLU A 157 -9.89 11.76 -6.84
CA GLU A 157 -9.55 13.17 -6.62
C GLU A 157 -9.54 13.44 -5.11
N SER A 158 -8.40 13.88 -4.60
CA SER A 158 -8.29 14.40 -3.23
C SER A 158 -8.02 15.90 -3.32
N ASP A 159 -9.00 16.70 -2.92
CA ASP A 159 -8.76 18.09 -2.53
C ASP A 159 -7.92 18.07 -1.23
N PRO A 160 -6.90 18.94 -1.03
CA PRO A 160 -6.23 19.07 0.25
C PRO A 160 -7.17 19.28 1.46
N LEU A 161 -8.39 19.77 1.23
CA LEU A 161 -9.44 19.95 2.23
C LEU A 161 -10.36 18.72 2.36
N ASP A 162 -10.16 17.69 1.54
CA ASP A 162 -10.95 16.46 1.55
C ASP A 162 -10.45 15.50 2.65
N ASP A 163 -11.11 15.55 3.80
CA ASP A 163 -10.84 14.67 4.95
C ASP A 163 -11.31 13.21 4.74
N ARG A 164 -11.99 12.91 3.62
CA ARG A 164 -12.44 11.55 3.29
C ARG A 164 -11.27 10.63 2.95
N PHE A 165 -10.12 11.19 2.56
CA PHE A 165 -8.94 10.43 2.15
C PHE A 165 -7.72 10.85 2.97
N ILE A 166 -7.21 9.93 3.79
CA ILE A 166 -6.03 10.20 4.60
C ILE A 166 -4.84 9.39 4.08
N VAL A 167 -3.74 10.07 3.80
CA VAL A 167 -2.46 9.42 3.47
C VAL A 167 -1.49 9.66 4.62
N ALA A 168 -1.17 8.60 5.36
CA ALA A 168 -0.22 8.64 6.47
C ALA A 168 1.06 7.91 6.07
N THR A 169 2.22 8.52 6.28
CA THR A 169 3.50 7.93 5.90
C THR A 169 4.53 8.13 7.00
N GLY A 170 5.30 7.09 7.29
CA GLY A 170 6.21 7.09 8.43
C GLY A 170 5.58 6.42 9.65
N ARG A 171 6.44 6.04 10.59
CA ARG A 171 6.02 5.26 11.77
C ARG A 171 5.13 6.07 12.70
N THR A 172 5.50 7.32 12.98
CA THR A 172 4.83 8.17 13.98
C THR A 172 3.43 8.54 13.50
N GLU A 173 3.34 9.09 12.30
CA GLU A 173 2.11 9.57 11.66
C GLU A 173 1.13 8.41 11.44
N THR A 174 1.65 7.23 11.09
CA THR A 174 0.82 6.03 10.97
C THR A 174 0.25 5.62 12.32
N GLU A 175 1.04 5.61 13.39
CA GLU A 175 0.57 5.20 14.72
C GLU A 175 -0.50 6.15 15.27
N GLU A 176 -0.31 7.46 15.08
CA GLU A 176 -1.29 8.48 15.45
C GLU A 176 -2.62 8.25 14.73
N ILE A 177 -2.59 8.08 13.40
CA ILE A 177 -3.80 7.82 12.61
C ILE A 177 -4.47 6.49 12.99
N LEU A 178 -3.71 5.42 13.25
CA LEU A 178 -4.31 4.16 13.70
C LEU A 178 -4.98 4.32 15.07
N THR A 179 -4.35 5.05 16.00
CA THR A 179 -4.92 5.33 17.32
C THR A 179 -6.22 6.13 17.22
N ASP A 180 -6.24 7.18 16.39
CA ASP A 180 -7.42 8.03 16.19
C ASP A 180 -8.58 7.27 15.53
N LEU A 181 -8.27 6.38 14.56
CA LEU A 181 -9.27 5.50 13.95
C LEU A 181 -9.88 4.53 14.97
N GLU A 182 -9.06 3.97 15.86
CA GLU A 182 -9.47 2.98 16.86
C GLU A 182 -10.34 3.63 17.95
N GLN A 183 -10.00 4.85 18.36
CA GLN A 183 -10.79 5.64 19.31
C GLN A 183 -12.05 6.26 18.69
N GLY A 184 -12.17 6.23 17.35
CA GLY A 184 -13.29 6.83 16.63
C GLY A 184 -13.23 8.36 16.54
N GLY A 185 -12.07 8.97 16.78
CA GLY A 185 -11.85 10.41 16.63
C GLY A 185 -11.93 10.86 15.16
N ILE A 186 -11.63 9.95 14.24
CA ILE A 186 -11.74 10.16 12.79
C ILE A 186 -12.46 8.99 12.10
N ARG A 187 -13.14 9.28 11.00
CA ARG A 187 -13.83 8.27 10.16
C ARG A 187 -13.71 8.59 8.66
N PRO A 188 -12.49 8.63 8.11
CA PRO A 188 -12.27 8.82 6.67
C PRO A 188 -12.81 7.61 5.88
N ARG A 189 -13.10 7.83 4.59
CA ARG A 189 -13.54 6.77 3.67
C ARG A 189 -12.42 5.79 3.35
N LEU A 190 -11.20 6.31 3.14
CA LEU A 190 -10.02 5.49 2.93
C LEU A 190 -8.80 6.07 3.65
N VAL A 191 -8.09 5.21 4.39
CA VAL A 191 -6.77 5.50 4.93
C VAL A 191 -5.71 4.70 4.20
N LYS A 192 -4.78 5.42 3.58
CA LYS A 192 -3.57 4.85 3.01
C LYS A 192 -2.41 5.10 3.97
N ALA A 193 -2.16 4.13 4.84
CA ALA A 193 -0.99 4.14 5.72
C ALA A 193 0.21 3.43 5.08
N LEU A 194 1.40 3.97 5.29
CA LEU A 194 2.68 3.42 4.85
C LEU A 194 3.71 3.55 5.99
N MET A 195 4.34 2.44 6.38
CA MET A 195 5.35 2.46 7.45
C MET A 195 6.61 3.28 7.06
N CYS A 196 6.86 3.45 5.76
CA CYS A 196 7.93 4.29 5.22
C CYS A 196 7.33 5.56 4.59
N HIS A 197 8.16 6.58 4.32
CA HIS A 197 7.77 7.80 3.58
C HIS A 197 7.60 7.52 2.07
N GLY A 198 6.72 6.59 1.74
CA GLY A 198 6.59 5.99 0.41
C GLY A 198 7.41 4.71 0.26
N CYS A 199 6.98 3.84 -0.66
CA CYS A 199 7.70 2.59 -0.94
C CYS A 199 9.03 2.83 -1.66
N HIS A 200 9.17 3.97 -2.34
CA HIS A 200 10.40 4.39 -3.00
C HIS A 200 11.54 4.68 -1.99
N GLU A 201 11.20 5.12 -0.78
CA GLU A 201 12.11 5.27 0.37
C GLU A 201 12.06 4.07 1.34
N GLY A 202 11.57 2.92 0.86
CA GLY A 202 11.53 1.70 1.66
C GLY A 202 12.90 1.33 2.24
N PRO A 203 12.98 0.43 3.23
CA PRO A 203 14.21 0.18 4.02
C PRO A 203 15.42 -0.28 3.19
N LEU A 204 15.20 -0.74 1.96
CA LEU A 204 16.23 -1.14 1.01
C LEU A 204 16.00 -0.46 -0.34
N PRO A 205 16.13 0.89 -0.40
CA PRO A 205 15.89 1.59 -1.64
C PRO A 205 17.01 1.25 -2.64
N PRO A 206 16.75 1.36 -3.96
CA PRO A 206 17.75 1.06 -4.97
C PRO A 206 18.99 1.96 -4.84
N LEU A 207 18.85 3.18 -4.30
CA LEU A 207 19.92 4.17 -4.07
C LEU A 207 19.84 4.73 -2.65
N ARG A 208 20.98 4.88 -1.95
CA ARG A 208 21.04 5.73 -0.74
C ARG A 208 20.93 7.19 -1.19
N VAL A 209 19.76 7.81 -1.06
CA VAL A 209 19.63 9.25 -1.22
C VAL A 209 20.29 9.91 0.00
N ARG A 210 21.55 10.34 -0.16
CA ARG A 210 22.15 11.29 0.81
C ARG A 210 21.33 12.58 0.72
N HIS A 211 20.84 13.07 1.85
CA HIS A 211 20.03 14.27 1.97
C HIS A 211 20.83 15.53 1.57
N THR A 212 21.01 15.74 0.28
CA THR A 212 21.44 17.01 -0.28
C THR A 212 20.59 17.28 -1.50
N MET A 213 19.41 17.88 -1.27
CA MET A 213 18.72 18.62 -2.31
C MET A 213 19.59 19.85 -2.63
N ARG A 214 20.42 19.76 -3.67
CA ARG A 214 20.85 20.97 -4.39
C ARG A 214 19.73 21.31 -5.36
N PHE A 215 18.95 22.32 -5.02
CA PHE A 215 18.08 22.96 -5.99
C PHE A 215 18.98 23.61 -7.06
N SER A 216 19.10 22.96 -8.21
CA SER A 216 19.54 23.61 -9.44
C SER A 216 18.32 24.34 -9.99
N GLU A 217 18.44 25.65 -10.19
CA GLU A 217 17.42 26.53 -10.78
C GLU A 217 17.18 26.17 -12.26
N ALA A 218 16.54 25.03 -12.51
CA ALA A 218 16.03 24.69 -13.82
C ALA A 218 14.49 24.78 -13.80
N SER A 219 13.97 25.69 -14.62
CA SER A 219 12.54 25.96 -14.78
C SER A 219 11.71 24.68 -14.98
N PRO A 220 10.53 24.56 -14.35
CA PRO A 220 9.70 23.36 -14.47
C PRO A 220 9.14 23.22 -15.90
N PRO A 221 9.13 22.01 -16.48
CA PRO A 221 8.46 21.77 -17.75
C PRO A 221 6.93 21.87 -17.57
N ARG A 222 6.25 22.43 -18.57
CA ARG A 222 4.81 22.66 -18.57
C ARG A 222 4.03 21.33 -18.56
N ILE A 223 3.34 21.05 -17.45
CA ILE A 223 2.43 19.91 -17.28
C ILE A 223 1.09 20.26 -17.93
N GLY A 224 0.99 20.14 -19.25
CA GLY A 224 -0.21 20.51 -20.01
C GLY A 224 -0.83 19.41 -20.88
N GLY A 225 -0.28 18.19 -20.89
CA GLY A 225 -0.63 17.19 -21.93
C GLY A 225 -1.08 15.81 -21.47
N LEU A 226 -1.02 15.46 -20.18
CA LEU A 226 -1.14 14.05 -19.75
C LEU A 226 -2.54 13.62 -19.26
N LEU A 227 -3.51 14.53 -19.16
CA LEU A 227 -4.85 14.22 -18.65
C LEU A 227 -5.78 13.55 -19.69
N ASN A 228 -5.49 13.65 -20.99
CA ASN A 228 -6.41 13.17 -22.04
C ASN A 228 -6.15 11.73 -22.53
N GLN A 229 -5.05 11.08 -22.14
CA GLN A 229 -4.76 9.70 -22.58
C GLN A 229 -5.31 8.61 -21.63
N ALA A 230 -5.80 8.98 -20.44
CA ALA A 230 -6.29 8.04 -19.43
C ALA A 230 -7.75 7.57 -19.65
N ARG A 231 -8.51 8.17 -20.57
CA ARG A 231 -9.95 7.88 -20.71
C ARG A 231 -10.31 6.74 -21.66
N ASN A 232 -9.34 6.14 -22.37
CA ASN A 232 -9.70 5.32 -23.52
C ASN A 232 -8.80 4.09 -23.74
N ARG A 233 -8.71 3.16 -22.76
CA ARG A 233 -8.25 1.78 -23.00
C ARG A 233 -8.96 0.74 -22.12
N SER A 234 -9.93 0.10 -22.78
CA SER A 234 -10.30 -1.32 -22.73
C SER A 234 -10.57 -1.99 -21.38
N ALA A 235 -11.87 -2.09 -21.08
CA ALA A 235 -12.47 -3.27 -20.47
C ALA A 235 -12.24 -4.49 -21.37
N THR A 236 -11.54 -5.52 -20.86
CA THR A 236 -11.65 -6.94 -21.22
C THR A 236 -10.60 -7.72 -20.44
N SER A 237 -10.89 -8.02 -19.18
CA SER A 237 -10.31 -9.16 -18.48
C SER A 237 -11.35 -9.62 -17.47
N SER A 238 -11.63 -10.93 -17.44
CA SER A 238 -12.44 -11.54 -16.38
C SER A 238 -11.95 -11.06 -15.00
N PRO A 239 -12.84 -10.87 -14.01
CA PRO A 239 -12.42 -10.34 -12.72
C PRO A 239 -11.53 -11.38 -12.03
N VAL A 240 -10.21 -11.17 -12.10
CA VAL A 240 -9.24 -11.84 -11.24
C VAL A 240 -9.75 -11.64 -9.81
N ARG A 241 -9.93 -12.73 -9.07
CA ARG A 241 -10.53 -12.68 -7.73
C ARG A 241 -9.48 -12.16 -6.74
N ILE A 242 -9.29 -10.84 -6.70
CA ILE A 242 -8.32 -10.09 -5.88
C ILE A 242 -8.83 -9.93 -4.42
N THR A 243 -10.01 -10.48 -4.11
CA THR A 243 -10.65 -10.37 -2.80
C THR A 243 -9.99 -11.28 -1.76
N PHE A 244 -9.63 -10.71 -0.62
CA PHE A 244 -9.15 -11.42 0.56
C PHE A 244 -10.32 -12.09 1.30
N ARG A 245 -10.22 -13.38 1.65
CA ARG A 245 -11.21 -14.06 2.50
C ARG A 245 -10.71 -14.04 3.94
N GLN A 246 -11.19 -13.10 4.75
CA GLN A 246 -11.03 -13.21 6.21
C GLN A 246 -11.81 -14.45 6.68
N ARG A 247 -11.13 -15.44 7.28
CA ARG A 247 -11.83 -16.42 8.12
C ARG A 247 -12.20 -15.71 9.42
N MET A 248 -13.40 -15.14 9.47
CA MET A 248 -14.00 -14.78 10.75
C MET A 248 -14.40 -16.08 11.45
N ASN A 249 -13.76 -16.41 12.57
CA ASN A 249 -14.39 -17.30 13.53
C ASN A 249 -15.54 -16.52 14.17
N SER A 250 -16.75 -16.75 13.69
CA SER A 250 -17.99 -16.19 14.22
C SER A 250 -18.32 -16.84 15.57
N THR A 251 -17.70 -16.34 16.64
CA THR A 251 -18.23 -16.45 18.01
C THR A 251 -17.98 -15.12 18.72
N ALA A 252 -18.66 -14.08 18.25
CA ALA A 252 -18.94 -12.90 19.05
C ALA A 252 -20.38 -12.51 18.72
N ALA A 253 -21.28 -13.00 19.57
CA ALA A 253 -22.67 -12.60 19.57
C ALA A 253 -22.77 -11.06 19.64
N HIS A 254 -23.79 -10.53 18.98
CA HIS A 254 -24.25 -9.16 19.13
C HIS A 254 -24.25 -8.76 20.61
N ALA A 255 -23.34 -7.87 20.99
CA ALA A 255 -23.45 -7.09 22.21
C ALA A 255 -23.78 -5.67 21.79
N ASP A 256 -25.06 -5.32 21.92
CA ASP A 256 -25.56 -3.96 21.81
C ASP A 256 -24.75 -3.05 22.73
N ILE A 257 -24.09 -2.05 22.15
CA ILE A 257 -23.44 -0.97 22.90
C ILE A 257 -24.51 0.13 23.08
N PRO A 258 -25.08 0.34 24.28
CA PRO A 258 -26.00 1.45 24.49
C PRO A 258 -25.24 2.78 24.49
N PRO A 259 -25.89 3.89 24.07
CA PRO A 259 -25.24 5.19 24.00
C PRO A 259 -24.82 5.68 25.39
N ALA A 260 -23.57 6.15 25.49
CA ALA A 260 -23.02 6.72 26.72
C ALA A 260 -23.77 8.02 27.09
N GLY A 261 -24.67 7.93 28.07
CA GLY A 261 -25.26 9.09 28.72
C GLY A 261 -24.24 9.87 29.57
N PRO A 262 -24.49 11.15 29.87
CA PRO A 262 -23.53 12.01 30.54
C PRO A 262 -23.31 11.55 32.00
N ARG A 263 -22.10 11.09 32.31
CA ARG A 263 -21.69 10.79 33.69
C ARG A 263 -21.51 12.09 34.47
N ARG A 264 -22.39 12.34 35.45
CA ARG A 264 -22.17 13.34 36.50
C ARG A 264 -21.01 12.88 37.37
N LEU A 265 -19.96 13.69 37.46
CA LEU A 265 -18.88 13.53 38.44
C LEU A 265 -19.40 13.93 39.83
N PRO A 266 -19.10 13.17 40.90
CA PRO A 266 -19.43 13.59 42.26
C PRO A 266 -18.51 14.73 42.70
N SER A 267 -19.12 15.76 43.25
CA SER A 267 -18.50 16.90 43.89
C SER A 267 -17.78 16.49 45.18
N SER A 268 -16.44 16.50 45.19
CA SER A 268 -15.63 16.93 46.34
C SER A 268 -14.14 16.77 46.06
N MET A 269 -13.35 17.63 46.72
CA MET A 269 -11.89 17.66 46.82
C MET A 269 -11.16 18.60 45.84
N ALA A 270 -10.84 19.75 46.43
CA ALA A 270 -10.11 20.89 45.90
C ALA A 270 -8.70 20.56 45.40
N LEU A 271 -8.33 21.20 44.29
CA LEU A 271 -6.96 21.30 43.77
C LEU A 271 -6.21 22.46 44.46
N PRO A 272 -4.92 22.31 44.83
CA PRO A 272 -4.07 23.46 45.09
C PRO A 272 -3.49 24.01 43.78
N LYS A 273 -3.69 25.32 43.58
CA LYS A 273 -3.17 26.12 42.46
C LYS A 273 -1.64 26.06 42.40
N LYS A 274 -1.07 25.64 41.27
CA LYS A 274 0.29 26.00 40.87
C LYS A 274 0.25 26.75 39.55
N ARG A 275 0.64 28.02 39.60
CA ARG A 275 0.91 28.90 38.47
C ARG A 275 2.18 28.39 37.77
N CYS A 276 2.11 28.14 36.47
CA CYS A 276 3.28 28.10 35.61
C CYS A 276 3.07 29.13 34.50
N ALA A 277 4.01 30.07 34.46
CA ALA A 277 4.08 31.16 33.52
C ALA A 277 4.61 30.66 32.16
N CYS A 278 3.99 31.10 31.06
CA CYS A 278 4.59 31.09 29.74
C CYS A 278 5.59 32.27 29.63
N PRO A 279 6.74 32.09 28.97
CA PRO A 279 7.38 33.15 28.23
C PRO A 279 6.99 33.08 26.74
N PHE A 280 7.03 34.25 26.12
CA PHE A 280 6.71 34.61 24.73
C PHE A 280 7.33 33.71 23.66
#